data_AF-E4Y5W9-F1
#
_entry.id   AF-E4Y5W9-F1
#
_cell.length_a   1.000
_cell.length_b   1.000
_cell.length_c   1.000
_cell.angle_alpha   90.00
_cell.angle_beta   90.00
_cell.angle_gamma   90.00
#
_symmetry.space_group_name_H-M   'P 1'
#
loop_
_entity.id
_entity.type
_entity.pdbx_description
1 polymer ?
#
loop_
_entity_poly.entity_id
_entity_poly.type
_entity_poly.pdbx_seq_one_letter_code
_entity_poly.pdbx_strand_id
1 'polypeptide(L)'
;MGIAGSDVSKQAADMILLDDNFASIVTGVEEGRLIFDNLKKSIAYTLTSNIPEITPFLVFMVFSVPLPLGTVTILCIDLGTDLLPAIALAYEQAESDIMKRNPRDKFADKLVNERLISMAYGQIGMIQALAGFVCYTVILMQNGFLPDYLMGLRVNWDDKAGMALEDSYGQQWAYSQRKIVEFTCHTMFFTAIVIVQWADVLICKTRRLSIFQQGMKNKILIAGLMEETLLAAFLAYCPGTDAMLRMYPLEWTWWFIPMPFSLIIFTYDEIRKMLIRRNPGGWVENETYY
;
A
#
# COMPACT_ATOMS: atom_id res chain seq x y z
N MET A 1 26.96 -26.95 -16.75
CA MET A 1 28.38 -26.85 -16.37
C MET A 1 29.06 -25.89 -17.31
N GLY A 2 29.63 -24.82 -16.79
CA GLY A 2 30.28 -23.76 -17.54
C GLY A 2 31.64 -24.20 -18.08
N ILE A 3 32.33 -25.11 -17.40
CA ILE A 3 33.65 -25.60 -17.83
C ILE A 3 33.49 -26.93 -18.57
N ALA A 4 32.98 -27.96 -17.90
CA ALA A 4 32.90 -29.33 -18.45
C ALA A 4 31.77 -29.55 -19.47
N GLY A 5 30.80 -28.64 -19.59
CA GLY A 5 29.67 -28.78 -20.50
C GLY A 5 30.04 -28.52 -21.96
N SER A 6 29.39 -29.23 -22.90
CA SER A 6 29.48 -28.91 -24.33
C SER A 6 28.76 -27.60 -24.64
N ASP A 7 29.16 -26.89 -25.70
CA ASP A 7 28.54 -25.62 -26.07
C ASP A 7 27.05 -25.78 -26.42
N VAL A 8 26.67 -26.90 -27.03
CA VAL A 8 25.26 -27.24 -27.30
C VAL A 8 24.48 -27.35 -26.00
N SER A 9 25.04 -28.01 -24.97
CA SER A 9 24.37 -28.12 -23.67
C SER A 9 24.26 -26.79 -22.93
N LYS A 10 25.26 -25.90 -23.07
CA LYS A 10 25.24 -24.56 -22.48
C LYS A 10 24.17 -23.69 -23.14
N GLN A 11 24.03 -23.75 -24.47
CA GLN A 11 23.02 -23.00 -25.21
C GLN A 11 21.59 -23.50 -24.99
N ALA A 12 21.41 -24.80 -24.71
CA ALA A 12 20.10 -25.38 -24.46
C ALA A 12 19.61 -25.25 -23.00
N ALA A 13 20.44 -24.80 -22.06
CA ALA A 13 20.12 -24.72 -20.64
C ALA A 13 19.64 -23.32 -20.23
N ASP A 14 18.67 -23.26 -19.31
CA ASP A 14 18.16 -22.00 -18.75
C ASP A 14 19.08 -21.38 -17.69
N MET A 15 19.99 -22.17 -17.11
CA MET A 15 20.93 -21.73 -16.09
C MET A 15 22.27 -22.47 -16.24
N ILE A 16 23.37 -21.72 -16.14
CA ILE A 16 24.74 -22.25 -16.30
C ILE A 16 25.53 -22.03 -15.00
N LEU A 17 26.10 -23.12 -14.47
CA LEU A 17 27.02 -23.08 -13.33
C LEU A 17 28.43 -22.77 -13.83
N LEU A 18 28.87 -21.52 -13.69
CA LEU A 18 30.15 -21.04 -14.25
C LEU A 18 31.38 -21.71 -13.61
N ASP A 19 31.29 -22.06 -12.33
CA ASP A 19 32.35 -22.65 -11.51
C ASP A 19 32.27 -24.18 -11.42
N ASP A 20 31.32 -24.80 -12.12
CA ASP A 20 31.06 -26.24 -12.07
C ASP A 20 30.79 -26.78 -10.64
N ASN A 21 30.34 -25.91 -9.72
CA ASN A 21 30.00 -26.30 -8.36
C ASN A 21 28.54 -26.76 -8.26
N PHE A 22 28.34 -28.06 -8.03
CA PHE A 22 26.99 -28.63 -7.92
C PHE A 22 26.22 -28.14 -6.68
N ALA A 23 26.91 -27.66 -5.64
CA ALA A 23 26.27 -27.09 -4.45
C ALA A 23 25.39 -25.86 -4.79
N SER A 24 25.71 -25.15 -5.88
CA SER A 24 24.93 -24.01 -6.36
C SER A 24 23.48 -24.37 -6.72
N ILE A 25 23.17 -25.65 -6.99
CA ILE A 25 21.78 -26.11 -7.17
C ILE A 25 21.01 -26.02 -5.86
N VAL A 26 21.63 -26.39 -4.73
CA VAL A 26 21.00 -26.30 -3.41
C VAL A 26 20.71 -24.85 -3.07
N THR A 27 21.70 -23.95 -3.29
CA THR A 27 21.53 -22.50 -3.14
C THR A 27 20.42 -21.97 -4.06
N GLY A 28 20.38 -22.39 -5.32
CA GLY A 28 19.34 -21.98 -6.27
C GLY A 28 17.94 -22.41 -5.84
N VAL A 29 17.78 -23.59 -5.23
CA VAL A 29 16.50 -24.04 -4.66
C VAL A 29 16.12 -23.23 -3.43
N GLU A 30 17.08 -22.89 -2.58
CA GLU A 30 16.88 -22.03 -1.41
C GLU A 30 16.42 -20.62 -1.82
N GLU A 31 17.15 -19.96 -2.73
CA GLU A 31 16.81 -18.64 -3.25
C GLU A 31 15.48 -18.64 -4.01
N GLY A 32 15.21 -19.68 -4.81
CA GLY A 32 13.94 -19.83 -5.53
C GLY A 32 12.74 -19.97 -4.58
N ARG A 33 12.92 -20.61 -3.43
CA ARG A 33 11.92 -20.73 -2.38
C ARG A 33 11.75 -19.42 -1.61
N LEU A 34 12.85 -18.71 -1.34
CA LEU A 34 12.86 -17.43 -0.65
C LEU A 34 12.15 -16.35 -1.46
N ILE A 35 12.52 -16.18 -2.73
CA ILE A 35 11.93 -15.16 -3.60
C ILE A 35 10.44 -15.40 -3.82
N PHE A 36 9.98 -16.66 -3.89
CA PHE A 36 8.56 -16.95 -4.02
C PHE A 36 7.75 -16.43 -2.82
N ASP A 37 8.23 -16.65 -1.60
CA ASP A 37 7.55 -16.14 -0.40
C ASP A 37 7.64 -14.61 -0.29
N ASN A 38 8.78 -14.03 -0.67
CA ASN A 38 8.96 -12.58 -0.66
C ASN A 38 8.12 -11.87 -1.74
N LEU A 39 7.93 -12.50 -2.91
CA LEU A 39 7.02 -12.00 -3.95
C LEU A 39 5.57 -11.97 -3.45
N LYS A 40 5.13 -12.96 -2.67
CA LYS A 40 3.80 -12.90 -2.03
C LYS A 40 3.64 -11.68 -1.13
N LYS A 41 4.69 -11.35 -0.36
CA LYS A 41 4.70 -10.18 0.54
C LYS A 41 4.64 -8.87 -0.25
N SER A 42 5.49 -8.77 -1.27
CA SER A 42 5.53 -7.60 -2.16
C SER A 42 4.20 -7.39 -2.90
N ILE A 43 3.61 -8.47 -3.43
CA ILE A 43 2.30 -8.42 -4.09
C ILE A 43 1.18 -8.09 -3.10
N ALA A 44 1.19 -8.64 -1.89
CA ALA A 44 0.18 -8.29 -0.89
C ALA A 44 0.22 -6.81 -0.55
N TYR A 45 1.42 -6.25 -0.32
CA TYR A 45 1.62 -4.82 -0.06
C TYR A 45 1.07 -3.93 -1.17
N THR A 46 1.44 -4.20 -2.43
CA THR A 46 0.97 -3.37 -3.56
C THR A 46 -0.51 -3.56 -3.86
N LEU A 47 -1.09 -4.72 -3.55
CA LEU A 47 -2.52 -4.93 -3.72
C LEU A 47 -3.32 -4.19 -2.64
N THR A 48 -2.82 -4.08 -1.41
CA THR A 48 -3.57 -3.43 -0.33
C THR A 48 -3.94 -1.97 -0.66
N SER A 49 -3.03 -1.19 -1.27
CA SER A 49 -3.26 0.22 -1.64
C SER A 49 -4.28 0.42 -2.78
N ASN A 50 -4.59 -0.61 -3.58
CA ASN A 50 -5.60 -0.46 -4.63
C ASN A 50 -7.00 -0.12 -4.07
N ILE A 51 -7.36 -0.59 -2.87
CA ILE A 51 -8.67 -0.33 -2.27
C ILE A 51 -8.88 1.15 -1.91
N PRO A 52 -7.98 1.80 -1.14
CA PRO A 52 -8.08 3.24 -0.89
C PRO A 52 -7.97 4.10 -2.17
N GLU A 53 -7.49 3.55 -3.28
CA GLU A 53 -7.44 4.27 -4.57
C GLU A 53 -8.71 4.13 -5.41
N ILE A 54 -9.34 2.94 -5.42
CA ILE A 54 -10.57 2.68 -6.18
C ILE A 54 -11.81 3.23 -5.44
N THR A 55 -11.85 3.09 -4.12
CA THR A 55 -13.03 3.49 -3.32
C THR A 55 -13.40 4.97 -3.43
N PRO A 56 -12.47 5.94 -3.52
CA PRO A 56 -12.78 7.35 -3.83
C PRO A 56 -13.64 7.53 -5.09
N PHE A 57 -13.31 6.83 -6.18
CA PHE A 57 -14.06 6.91 -7.42
C PHE A 57 -15.44 6.27 -7.29
N LEU A 58 -15.56 5.17 -6.56
CA LEU A 58 -16.85 4.53 -6.28
C LEU A 58 -17.76 5.46 -5.48
N VAL A 59 -17.25 6.07 -4.41
CA VAL A 59 -18.00 7.01 -3.56
C VAL A 59 -18.37 8.28 -4.34
N PHE A 60 -17.45 8.81 -5.15
CA PHE A 60 -17.68 9.93 -6.07
C PHE A 60 -18.82 9.66 -7.06
N MET A 61 -18.93 8.44 -7.58
CA MET A 61 -19.99 8.06 -8.52
C MET A 61 -21.33 7.79 -7.83
N VAL A 62 -21.33 7.04 -6.73
CA VAL A 62 -22.56 6.60 -6.06
C VAL A 62 -23.20 7.71 -5.24
N PHE A 63 -22.41 8.45 -4.46
CA PHE A 63 -22.91 9.49 -3.54
C PHE A 63 -22.80 10.90 -4.13
N SER A 64 -22.21 11.05 -5.32
CA SER A 64 -22.04 12.34 -6.00
C SER A 64 -21.40 13.40 -5.09
N VAL A 65 -20.37 13.01 -4.35
CA VAL A 65 -19.54 13.90 -3.53
C VAL A 65 -18.38 14.49 -4.37
N PRO A 66 -17.70 15.57 -3.93
CA PRO A 66 -16.46 16.02 -4.56
C PRO A 66 -15.40 14.92 -4.59
N LEU A 67 -14.55 14.90 -5.62
CA LEU A 67 -13.57 13.82 -5.81
C LEU A 67 -12.60 13.74 -4.60
N PRO A 68 -12.49 12.60 -3.90
CA PRO A 68 -11.60 12.49 -2.75
C PRO A 68 -10.12 12.29 -3.10
N LEU A 69 -9.85 11.59 -4.20
CA LEU A 69 -8.49 11.28 -4.67
C LEU A 69 -8.41 11.43 -6.19
N GLY A 70 -7.39 12.13 -6.67
CA GLY A 70 -7.17 12.38 -8.09
C GLY A 70 -6.39 11.26 -8.79
N THR A 71 -6.50 11.18 -10.11
CA THR A 71 -5.72 10.22 -10.91
C THR A 71 -4.21 10.47 -10.83
N VAL A 72 -3.79 11.74 -10.79
CA VAL A 72 -2.36 12.10 -10.67
C VAL A 72 -1.80 11.65 -9.32
N THR A 73 -2.57 11.81 -8.24
CA THR A 73 -2.14 11.37 -6.90
C THR A 73 -2.05 9.85 -6.80
N ILE A 74 -2.91 9.10 -7.49
CA ILE A 74 -2.77 7.63 -7.62
C ILE A 74 -1.46 7.26 -8.30
N LEU A 75 -1.14 7.90 -9.43
CA LEU A 75 0.14 7.65 -10.12
C LEU A 75 1.35 7.97 -9.23
N CYS A 76 1.27 8.99 -8.37
CA CYS A 76 2.32 9.30 -7.40
C CYS A 76 2.48 8.20 -6.33
N ILE A 77 1.44 7.43 -6.02
CA ILE A 77 1.50 6.31 -5.09
C ILE A 77 2.16 5.11 -5.79
N ASP A 78 1.51 4.62 -6.85
CA ASP A 78 1.91 3.41 -7.57
C ASP A 78 3.33 3.47 -8.16
N LEU A 79 3.67 4.61 -8.76
CA LEU A 79 4.95 4.78 -9.48
C LEU A 79 5.98 5.56 -8.67
N GLY A 80 5.58 6.10 -7.52
CA GLY A 80 6.44 6.93 -6.66
C GLY A 80 6.68 6.24 -5.32
N THR A 81 5.78 6.50 -4.37
CA THR A 81 5.99 6.17 -2.96
C THR A 81 6.06 4.66 -2.68
N ASP A 82 5.22 3.85 -3.34
CA ASP A 82 5.13 2.40 -3.03
C ASP A 82 6.24 1.57 -3.69
N LEU A 83 6.97 2.12 -4.67
CA LEU A 83 7.92 1.37 -5.48
C LEU A 83 9.09 0.81 -4.66
N LEU A 84 9.73 1.66 -3.86
CA LEU A 84 10.90 1.25 -3.07
C LEU A 84 10.53 0.33 -1.91
N PRO A 85 9.48 0.60 -1.10
CA PRO A 85 9.00 -0.35 -0.09
C PRO A 85 8.64 -1.73 -0.68
N ALA A 86 7.94 -1.77 -1.82
CA ALA A 86 7.57 -3.02 -2.48
C ALA A 86 8.78 -3.84 -2.94
N ILE A 87 9.79 -3.18 -3.52
CA ILE A 87 11.05 -3.83 -3.92
C ILE A 87 11.85 -4.27 -2.69
N ALA A 88 11.84 -3.49 -1.61
CA ALA A 88 12.56 -3.81 -0.39
C ALA A 88 12.07 -5.11 0.28
N LEU A 89 10.81 -5.47 0.11
CA LEU A 89 10.25 -6.75 0.58
C LEU A 89 10.88 -7.96 -0.12
N ALA A 90 11.46 -7.80 -1.32
CA ALA A 90 12.21 -8.86 -2.00
C ALA A 90 13.48 -9.28 -1.22
N TYR A 91 14.05 -8.36 -0.43
CA TYR A 91 15.26 -8.56 0.38
C TYR A 91 14.98 -9.11 1.79
N GLU A 92 13.75 -9.56 2.05
CA GLU A 92 13.44 -10.20 3.34
C GLU A 92 14.12 -11.56 3.50
N GLN A 93 14.52 -11.86 4.73
CA GLN A 93 15.06 -13.16 5.09
C GLN A 93 13.94 -14.17 5.35
N ALA A 94 14.26 -15.45 5.20
CA ALA A 94 13.34 -16.53 5.50
C ALA A 94 12.84 -16.48 6.96
N GLU A 95 11.54 -16.71 7.15
CA GLU A 95 10.91 -16.78 8.48
C GLU A 95 11.11 -18.15 9.16
N SER A 96 11.42 -19.17 8.39
CA SER A 96 11.62 -20.54 8.88
C SER A 96 12.63 -21.26 7.99
N ASP A 97 13.05 -22.46 8.39
CA ASP A 97 13.93 -23.30 7.59
C ASP A 97 13.23 -23.77 6.30
N ILE A 98 13.37 -22.97 5.23
CA ILE A 98 12.72 -23.19 3.92
C ILE A 98 13.27 -24.40 3.18
N MET A 99 14.38 -24.99 3.63
CA MET A 99 14.96 -26.19 3.03
C MET A 99 14.36 -27.47 3.61
N LYS A 100 13.75 -27.41 4.79
CA LYS A 100 13.04 -28.55 5.41
C LYS A 100 11.62 -28.77 4.89
N ARG A 101 10.99 -27.78 4.26
CA ARG A 101 9.65 -27.95 3.67
C ARG A 101 9.69 -28.73 2.35
N ASN A 102 8.62 -29.46 2.07
CA ASN A 102 8.44 -30.11 0.77
C ASN A 102 8.31 -29.07 -0.35
N PRO A 103 8.62 -29.42 -1.61
CA PRO A 103 8.32 -28.59 -2.76
C PRO A 103 6.83 -28.23 -2.80
N ARG A 104 6.51 -26.98 -3.16
CA ARG A 104 5.13 -26.49 -3.24
C ARG A 104 4.31 -27.27 -4.27
N ASP A 105 3.02 -27.43 -4.01
CA ASP A 105 2.11 -27.91 -5.04
C ASP A 105 1.75 -26.77 -6.00
N LYS A 106 1.84 -27.03 -7.32
CA LYS A 106 1.52 -26.03 -8.35
C LYS A 106 0.04 -25.66 -8.37
N PHE A 107 -0.85 -26.56 -7.95
CA PHE A 107 -2.29 -26.35 -8.02
C PHE A 107 -2.86 -25.76 -6.73
N ALA A 108 -2.39 -26.22 -5.57
CA ALA A 108 -2.83 -25.72 -4.27
C ALA A 108 -2.07 -24.43 -3.85
N ASP A 109 -0.74 -24.40 -3.97
CA ASP A 109 0.10 -23.30 -3.48
C ASP A 109 0.39 -22.28 -4.58
N LYS A 110 -0.64 -21.49 -4.91
CA LYS A 110 -0.54 -20.37 -5.86
C LYS A 110 0.18 -19.17 -5.24
N LEU A 111 0.75 -18.33 -6.11
CA LEU A 111 1.39 -17.07 -5.71
C LEU A 111 0.36 -16.10 -5.14
N VAL A 112 -0.75 -15.91 -5.85
CA VAL A 112 -1.91 -15.15 -5.36
C VAL A 112 -3.07 -16.12 -5.17
N ASN A 113 -3.57 -16.18 -3.94
CA ASN A 113 -4.71 -17.01 -3.56
C ASN A 113 -5.83 -16.11 -3.00
N GLU A 114 -7.01 -16.69 -2.82
CA GLU A 114 -8.19 -15.98 -2.29
C GLU A 114 -7.93 -15.44 -0.88
N ARG A 115 -7.09 -16.10 -0.09
CA ARG A 115 -6.68 -15.65 1.26
C ARG A 115 -5.89 -14.35 1.21
N LEU A 116 -4.97 -14.22 0.25
CA LEU A 116 -4.18 -13.00 0.04
C LEU A 116 -5.11 -11.85 -0.32
N ILE A 117 -6.03 -12.09 -1.26
CA ILE A 117 -7.01 -11.08 -1.68
C ILE A 117 -7.93 -10.72 -0.50
N SER A 118 -8.41 -11.70 0.26
CA SER A 118 -9.26 -11.45 1.42
C SER A 118 -8.56 -10.60 2.49
N MET A 119 -7.27 -10.82 2.71
CA MET A 119 -6.46 -10.03 3.65
C MET A 119 -6.19 -8.62 3.12
N ALA A 120 -5.59 -8.53 1.93
CA ALA A 120 -5.18 -7.26 1.33
C ALA A 120 -6.40 -6.39 1.00
N TYR A 121 -7.33 -6.89 0.19
CA TYR A 121 -8.49 -6.11 -0.26
C TYR A 121 -9.59 -6.05 0.79
N GLY A 122 -9.92 -7.18 1.41
CA GLY A 122 -11.11 -7.30 2.26
C GLY A 122 -10.95 -6.69 3.65
N GLN A 123 -9.73 -6.64 4.19
CA GLN A 123 -9.49 -6.24 5.57
C GLN A 123 -8.59 -5.01 5.66
N ILE A 124 -7.31 -5.13 5.27
CA ILE A 124 -6.34 -4.06 5.46
C ILE A 124 -6.68 -2.87 4.56
N GLY A 125 -6.92 -3.11 3.26
CA GLY A 125 -7.29 -2.07 2.30
C GLY A 125 -8.57 -1.32 2.68
N MET A 126 -9.54 -1.99 3.32
CA MET A 126 -10.74 -1.33 3.84
C MET A 126 -10.43 -0.37 5.00
N ILE A 127 -9.50 -0.72 5.89
CA ILE A 127 -9.05 0.17 6.97
C ILE A 127 -8.29 1.37 6.39
N GLN A 128 -7.44 1.14 5.38
CA GLN A 128 -6.74 2.22 4.67
C GLN A 128 -7.72 3.18 3.99
N ALA A 129 -8.73 2.65 3.28
CA ALA A 129 -9.77 3.46 2.66
C ALA A 129 -10.52 4.30 3.69
N LEU A 130 -10.88 3.71 4.83
CA LEU A 130 -11.53 4.43 5.92
C LEU A 130 -10.65 5.57 6.44
N ALA A 131 -9.35 5.35 6.61
CA ALA A 131 -8.40 6.39 7.03
C ALA A 131 -8.39 7.57 6.05
N GLY A 132 -8.33 7.29 4.74
CA GLY A 132 -8.39 8.31 3.69
C GLY A 132 -9.70 9.10 3.71
N PHE A 133 -10.85 8.43 3.82
CA PHE A 133 -12.16 9.10 3.90
C PHE A 133 -12.31 9.94 5.16
N VAL A 134 -11.81 9.47 6.30
CA VAL A 134 -11.81 10.27 7.54
C VAL A 134 -10.99 11.54 7.33
N CYS A 135 -9.80 11.45 6.76
CA CYS A 135 -8.99 12.63 6.46
C CYS A 135 -9.72 13.59 5.50
N TYR A 136 -10.28 13.07 4.40
CA TYR A 136 -11.07 13.83 3.44
C TYR A 136 -12.23 14.60 4.10
N THR A 137 -13.04 13.92 4.93
CA THR A 137 -14.16 14.56 5.63
C THR A 137 -13.69 15.61 6.63
N VAL A 138 -12.60 15.38 7.35
CA VAL A 138 -12.04 16.35 8.30
C VAL A 138 -11.60 17.63 7.60
N ILE A 139 -10.90 17.54 6.45
CA ILE A 139 -10.48 18.71 5.69
C ILE A 139 -11.68 19.51 5.20
N LEU A 140 -12.70 18.84 4.66
CA LEU A 140 -13.91 19.51 4.20
C LEU A 140 -14.68 20.16 5.34
N MET A 141 -14.80 19.49 6.49
CA MET A 141 -15.45 20.04 7.68
C MET A 141 -14.75 21.29 8.20
N GLN A 142 -13.41 21.30 8.23
CA GLN A 142 -12.62 22.47 8.64
C GLN A 142 -12.79 23.64 7.67
N ASN A 143 -13.03 23.37 6.39
CA ASN A 143 -13.28 24.38 5.36
C ASN A 143 -14.76 24.72 5.16
N GLY A 144 -15.65 24.28 6.05
CA GLY A 144 -17.05 24.72 6.04
C GLY A 144 -18.06 23.75 5.43
N PHE A 145 -17.61 22.62 4.87
CA PHE A 145 -18.46 21.63 4.23
C PHE A 145 -18.70 20.44 5.17
N LEU A 146 -19.85 20.44 5.86
CA LEU A 146 -20.24 19.35 6.75
C LEU A 146 -20.60 18.07 5.96
N PRO A 147 -20.40 16.86 6.53
CA PRO A 147 -20.60 15.60 5.79
C PRO A 147 -22.01 15.43 5.23
N ASP A 148 -23.02 15.91 5.96
CA ASP A 148 -24.44 15.83 5.54
C ASP A 148 -24.72 16.64 4.26
N TYR A 149 -23.94 17.70 4.02
CA TYR A 149 -24.06 18.57 2.86
C TYR A 149 -23.26 18.09 1.63
N LEU A 150 -22.41 17.08 1.80
CA LEU A 150 -21.54 16.58 0.72
C LEU A 150 -22.30 15.74 -0.32
N MET A 151 -23.37 15.07 0.09
CA MET A 151 -24.13 14.17 -0.79
C MET A 151 -24.81 14.95 -1.91
N GLY A 152 -24.53 14.58 -3.17
CA GLY A 152 -25.05 15.27 -4.34
C GLY A 152 -24.35 16.59 -4.69
N LEU A 153 -23.38 17.03 -3.89
CA LEU A 153 -22.71 18.33 -4.05
C LEU A 153 -21.90 18.42 -5.34
N ARG A 154 -21.45 17.28 -5.89
CA ARG A 154 -20.60 17.20 -7.08
C ARG A 154 -21.10 18.03 -8.26
N VAL A 155 -22.41 18.00 -8.56
CA VAL A 155 -22.97 18.70 -9.72
C VAL A 155 -22.72 20.21 -9.62
N ASN A 156 -22.96 20.77 -8.44
CA ASN A 156 -22.73 22.20 -8.19
C ASN A 156 -21.24 22.50 -7.95
N TRP A 157 -20.48 21.53 -7.44
CA TRP A 157 -19.06 21.64 -7.18
C TRP A 157 -18.22 21.75 -8.46
N ASP A 158 -18.55 20.94 -9.47
CA ASP A 158 -17.87 20.90 -10.77
C ASP A 158 -18.38 21.95 -11.76
N ASP A 159 -19.50 22.61 -11.46
CA ASP A 159 -20.04 23.67 -12.30
C ASP A 159 -19.13 24.91 -12.32
N LYS A 160 -18.55 25.17 -13.49
CA LYS A 160 -17.69 26.33 -13.77
C LYS A 160 -18.49 27.61 -14.03
N ALA A 161 -19.72 27.48 -14.50
CA ALA A 161 -20.56 28.60 -14.91
C ALA A 161 -21.49 29.09 -13.79
N GLY A 162 -21.77 28.23 -12.81
CA GLY A 162 -22.59 28.55 -11.64
C GLY A 162 -22.01 29.68 -10.79
N MET A 163 -22.92 30.48 -10.20
CA MET A 163 -22.56 31.45 -9.16
C MET A 163 -21.96 30.74 -7.93
N ALA A 164 -21.40 31.52 -6.99
CA ALA A 164 -20.71 30.99 -5.83
C ALA A 164 -21.55 29.97 -5.04
N LEU A 165 -20.93 28.85 -4.67
CA LEU A 165 -21.56 27.75 -3.93
C LEU A 165 -21.64 28.12 -2.45
N GLU A 166 -22.82 27.99 -1.85
CA GLU A 166 -22.99 28.18 -0.41
C GLU A 166 -22.50 26.94 0.35
N ASP A 167 -21.70 27.13 1.40
CA ASP A 167 -21.28 26.06 2.33
C ASP A 167 -22.29 25.87 3.48
N SER A 168 -21.99 24.97 4.42
CA SER A 168 -22.90 24.70 5.55
C SER A 168 -22.98 25.85 6.57
N TYR A 169 -22.08 26.82 6.51
CA TYR A 169 -22.04 28.00 7.37
C TYR A 169 -22.58 29.27 6.67
N GLY A 170 -23.08 29.16 5.43
CA GLY A 170 -23.61 30.26 4.65
C GLY A 170 -22.56 31.10 3.91
N GLN A 171 -21.32 30.63 3.80
CA GLN A 171 -20.26 31.31 3.03
C GLN A 171 -20.34 30.94 1.55
N GLN A 172 -20.04 31.90 0.69
CA GLN A 172 -20.07 31.72 -0.76
C GLN A 172 -18.67 31.44 -1.32
N TRP A 173 -18.51 30.31 -1.98
CA TRP A 173 -17.24 29.82 -2.51
C TRP A 173 -17.17 29.94 -4.04
N ALA A 174 -16.16 30.64 -4.53
CA ALA A 174 -15.84 30.69 -5.96
C ALA A 174 -15.30 29.32 -6.45
N TYR A 175 -15.44 29.03 -7.75
CA TYR A 175 -14.97 27.75 -8.33
C TYR A 175 -13.49 27.48 -8.05
N SER A 176 -12.63 28.50 -8.17
CA SER A 176 -11.20 28.36 -7.89
C SER A 176 -10.92 28.00 -6.43
N GLN A 177 -11.62 28.62 -5.48
CA GLN A 177 -11.45 28.36 -4.05
C GLN A 177 -11.87 26.92 -3.68
N ARG A 178 -13.00 26.46 -4.24
CA ARG A 178 -13.47 25.07 -4.05
C ARG A 178 -12.48 24.05 -4.60
N LYS A 179 -11.94 24.31 -5.79
CA LYS A 179 -10.95 23.42 -6.40
C LYS A 179 -9.63 23.38 -5.65
N ILE A 180 -9.21 24.48 -5.01
CA ILE A 180 -8.05 24.45 -4.10
C ILE A 180 -8.34 23.49 -2.94
N VAL A 181 -9.50 23.60 -2.28
CA VAL A 181 -9.87 22.69 -1.18
C VAL A 181 -9.94 21.23 -1.64
N GLU A 182 -10.51 20.96 -2.82
CA GLU A 182 -10.53 19.61 -3.41
C GLU A 182 -9.13 19.05 -3.64
N PHE A 183 -8.22 19.83 -4.21
CA PHE A 183 -6.84 19.40 -4.45
C PHE A 183 -6.04 19.26 -3.14
N THR A 184 -6.32 20.07 -2.13
CA THR A 184 -5.83 19.85 -0.76
C THR A 184 -6.36 18.53 -0.19
N CYS A 185 -7.63 18.18 -0.44
CA CYS A 185 -8.19 16.89 -0.05
C CYS A 185 -7.49 15.72 -0.76
N HIS A 186 -7.20 15.83 -2.06
CA HIS A 186 -6.44 14.82 -2.79
C HIS A 186 -5.06 14.60 -2.16
N THR A 187 -4.37 15.69 -1.79
CA THR A 187 -3.05 15.62 -1.18
C THR A 187 -3.12 15.01 0.21
N MET A 188 -4.14 15.35 0.99
CA MET A 188 -4.36 14.77 2.31
C MET A 188 -4.69 13.28 2.24
N PHE A 189 -5.54 12.87 1.28
CA PHE A 189 -5.86 11.46 1.06
C PHE A 189 -4.61 10.68 0.63
N PHE A 190 -3.81 11.24 -0.27
CA PHE A 190 -2.49 10.71 -0.65
C PHE A 190 -1.57 10.51 0.56
N THR A 191 -1.41 11.54 1.40
CA THR A 191 -0.60 11.45 2.63
C THR A 191 -1.16 10.44 3.63
N ALA A 192 -2.49 10.30 3.70
CA ALA A 192 -3.12 9.29 4.53
C ALA A 192 -2.76 7.87 4.07
N ILE A 193 -2.73 7.60 2.75
CA ILE A 193 -2.29 6.32 2.18
C ILE A 193 -0.84 6.04 2.58
N VAL A 194 0.08 6.98 2.39
CA VAL A 194 1.50 6.81 2.79
C VAL A 194 1.64 6.44 4.28
N ILE A 195 0.90 7.10 5.17
CA ILE A 195 1.01 6.85 6.62
C ILE A 195 0.46 5.47 7.01
N VAL A 196 -0.60 5.00 6.36
CA VAL A 196 -1.12 3.64 6.61
C VAL A 196 -0.27 2.57 5.92
N GLN A 197 0.41 2.90 4.83
CA GLN A 197 1.38 2.03 4.17
C GLN A 197 2.62 1.77 5.03
N TRP A 198 2.99 2.69 5.93
CA TRP A 198 4.02 2.41 6.94
C TRP A 198 3.68 1.18 7.79
N ALA A 199 2.43 1.06 8.23
CA ALA A 199 1.99 -0.14 8.95
C ALA A 199 1.89 -1.33 8.00
N ASP A 200 1.38 -1.13 6.78
CA ASP A 200 1.20 -2.22 5.82
C ASP A 200 2.52 -2.91 5.45
N VAL A 201 3.58 -2.14 5.19
CA VAL A 201 4.89 -2.70 4.85
C VAL A 201 5.49 -3.47 6.03
N LEU A 202 5.27 -3.00 7.27
CA LEU A 202 5.75 -3.65 8.48
C LEU A 202 5.01 -4.96 8.74
N ILE A 203 3.70 -5.02 8.46
CA ILE A 203 2.93 -6.26 8.61
C ILE A 203 3.24 -7.25 7.48
N CYS A 204 3.34 -6.79 6.23
CA CYS A 204 3.67 -7.61 5.06
C CYS A 204 5.08 -8.19 5.11
N LYS A 205 5.99 -7.58 5.89
CA LYS A 205 7.33 -8.14 6.19
C LYS A 205 7.30 -9.58 6.69
N THR A 206 6.27 -9.96 7.47
CA THR A 206 6.18 -11.27 8.13
C THR A 206 4.80 -11.89 7.93
N ARG A 207 4.73 -13.12 7.42
CA ARG A 207 3.47 -13.83 7.20
C ARG A 207 3.01 -14.62 8.43
N ARG A 208 3.95 -15.16 9.21
CA ARG A 208 3.66 -15.98 10.39
C ARG A 208 4.35 -15.47 11.65
N LEU A 209 5.62 -15.07 11.55
CA LEU A 209 6.38 -14.59 12.70
C LEU A 209 5.90 -13.23 13.19
N SER A 210 6.21 -12.91 14.44
CA SER A 210 6.04 -11.56 14.98
C SER A 210 7.12 -10.65 14.42
N ILE A 211 6.80 -9.37 14.22
CA ILE A 211 7.85 -8.38 13.91
C ILE A 211 8.91 -8.30 15.02
N PHE A 212 8.54 -8.57 16.27
CA PHE A 212 9.48 -8.59 17.40
C PHE A 212 10.40 -9.82 17.38
N GLN A 213 9.98 -10.92 16.76
CA GLN A 213 10.80 -12.12 16.59
C GLN A 213 11.76 -11.97 15.42
N GLN A 214 11.28 -11.43 14.29
CA GLN A 214 12.09 -11.25 13.09
C GLN A 214 13.05 -10.05 13.20
N GLY A 215 12.58 -8.96 13.83
CA GLY A 215 13.28 -7.68 13.96
C GLY A 215 13.37 -6.89 12.66
N MET A 216 13.72 -5.61 12.75
CA MET A 216 13.91 -4.71 11.60
C MET A 216 15.37 -4.70 11.13
N LYS A 217 15.86 -5.83 10.61
CA LYS A 217 17.24 -5.95 10.11
C LYS A 217 17.42 -5.55 8.63
N ASN A 218 16.32 -5.51 7.88
CA ASN A 218 16.34 -5.18 6.46
C ASN A 218 16.57 -3.67 6.29
N LYS A 219 17.81 -3.29 5.96
CA LYS A 219 18.22 -1.89 5.76
C LYS A 219 17.55 -1.25 4.55
N ILE A 220 17.28 -2.05 3.51
CA ILE A 220 16.64 -1.58 2.28
C ILE A 220 15.18 -1.20 2.58
N LEU A 221 14.51 -1.97 3.45
CA LEU A 221 13.15 -1.66 3.92
C LEU A 221 13.10 -0.34 4.70
N ILE A 222 14.05 -0.14 5.62
CA ILE A 222 14.13 1.10 6.41
C ILE A 222 14.42 2.29 5.49
N ALA A 223 15.31 2.14 4.52
CA ALA A 223 15.59 3.17 3.52
C ALA A 223 14.36 3.47 2.65
N GLY A 224 13.59 2.44 2.26
CA GLY A 224 12.33 2.59 1.54
C GLY A 224 11.30 3.41 2.31
N LEU A 225 11.07 3.08 3.59
CA LEU A 225 10.16 3.86 4.47
C LEU A 225 10.57 5.32 4.63
N MET A 226 11.88 5.58 4.76
CA MET A 226 12.39 6.95 4.85
C MET A 226 12.21 7.71 3.54
N GLU A 227 12.52 7.07 2.41
CA GLU A 227 12.36 7.66 1.09
C GLU A 227 10.89 7.94 0.79
N GLU A 228 10.00 7.01 1.07
CA GLU A 228 8.55 7.14 0.90
C GLU A 228 8.01 8.39 1.63
N THR A 229 8.39 8.55 2.89
CA THR A 229 7.99 9.69 3.72
C THR A 229 8.58 11.01 3.20
N LEU A 230 9.85 11.01 2.80
CA LEU A 230 10.53 12.18 2.27
C LEU A 230 9.96 12.60 0.91
N LEU A 231 9.64 11.64 0.05
CA LEU A 231 9.02 11.88 -1.25
C LEU A 231 7.61 12.45 -1.05
N ALA A 232 6.81 11.88 -0.15
CA ALA A 232 5.48 12.41 0.17
C ALA A 232 5.55 13.85 0.70
N ALA A 233 6.49 14.14 1.60
CA ALA A 233 6.71 15.50 2.10
C ALA A 233 7.20 16.45 1.00
N PHE A 234 8.11 15.99 0.14
CA PHE A 234 8.59 16.77 -1.00
C PHE A 234 7.45 17.12 -1.95
N LEU A 235 6.61 16.16 -2.31
CA LEU A 235 5.48 16.37 -3.21
C LEU A 235 4.43 17.33 -2.60
N ALA A 236 4.18 17.25 -1.29
CA ALA A 236 3.22 18.12 -0.61
C ALA A 236 3.73 19.57 -0.41
N TYR A 237 5.03 19.76 -0.16
CA TYR A 237 5.56 21.07 0.27
C TYR A 237 6.50 21.77 -0.73
N CYS A 238 6.94 21.09 -1.79
CA CYS A 238 7.85 21.71 -2.76
C CYS A 238 7.11 22.78 -3.60
N PRO A 239 7.61 24.03 -3.65
CA PRO A 239 6.99 25.07 -4.46
C PRO A 239 6.94 24.67 -5.95
N GLY A 240 5.76 24.76 -6.57
CA GLY A 240 5.54 24.40 -7.97
C GLY A 240 4.88 23.03 -8.17
N THR A 241 4.81 22.17 -7.15
CA THR A 241 4.02 20.92 -7.23
C THR A 241 2.52 21.18 -7.30
N ASP A 242 2.06 22.31 -6.77
CA ASP A 242 0.70 22.83 -6.90
C ASP A 242 0.31 23.11 -8.36
N ALA A 243 1.24 23.67 -9.15
CA ALA A 243 1.01 23.93 -10.57
C ALA A 243 1.15 22.67 -11.43
N MET A 244 2.13 21.79 -11.14
CA MET A 244 2.42 20.62 -11.97
C MET A 244 1.52 19.42 -11.66
N LEU A 245 1.34 19.11 -10.37
CA LEU A 245 0.68 17.89 -9.89
C LEU A 245 -0.64 18.18 -9.16
N ARG A 246 -0.97 19.46 -8.94
CA ARG A 246 -2.13 19.89 -8.15
C ARG A 246 -2.08 19.37 -6.72
N MET A 247 -0.88 19.35 -6.14
CA MET A 247 -0.69 19.02 -4.73
C MET A 247 -0.51 20.31 -3.93
N TYR A 248 -1.29 20.45 -2.86
CA TYR A 248 -1.28 21.66 -2.03
C TYR A 248 -0.66 21.36 -0.67
N PRO A 249 0.02 22.35 -0.06
CA PRO A 249 0.65 22.15 1.24
C PRO A 249 -0.39 21.83 2.31
N LEU A 250 -0.04 20.89 3.16
CA LEU A 250 -0.88 20.41 4.26
C LEU A 250 -0.52 21.11 5.57
N GLU A 251 -1.47 21.25 6.47
CA GLU A 251 -1.14 21.61 7.85
C GLU A 251 -0.43 20.45 8.55
N TRP A 252 0.55 20.76 9.39
CA TRP A 252 1.31 19.75 10.14
C TRP A 252 0.42 18.87 11.03
N THR A 253 -0.68 19.43 11.54
CA THR A 253 -1.67 18.72 12.37
C THR A 253 -2.36 17.58 11.59
N TRP A 254 -2.55 17.74 10.28
CA TRP A 254 -3.29 16.77 9.48
C TRP A 254 -2.53 15.46 9.28
N TRP A 255 -1.20 15.48 9.35
CA TRP A 255 -0.36 14.28 9.33
C TRP A 255 -0.65 13.31 10.49
N PHE A 256 -1.22 13.78 11.59
CA PHE A 256 -1.53 12.91 12.73
C PHE A 256 -2.90 12.22 12.62
N ILE A 257 -3.80 12.70 11.74
CA ILE A 257 -5.15 12.15 11.58
C ILE A 257 -5.15 10.66 11.17
N PRO A 258 -4.33 10.21 10.20
CA PRO A 258 -4.31 8.80 9.78
C PRO A 258 -3.48 7.87 10.69
N MET A 259 -2.65 8.41 11.60
CA MET A 259 -1.78 7.58 12.46
C MET A 259 -2.53 6.55 13.33
N PRO A 260 -3.70 6.84 13.92
CA PRO A 260 -4.47 5.83 14.65
C PRO A 260 -4.88 4.64 13.77
N PHE A 261 -5.19 4.85 12.50
CA PHE A 261 -5.52 3.77 11.57
C PHE A 261 -4.30 2.91 11.24
N SER A 262 -3.14 3.54 11.07
CA SER A 262 -1.85 2.85 10.92
C SER A 262 -1.56 1.94 12.14
N LEU A 263 -1.80 2.44 13.36
CA LEU A 263 -1.67 1.64 14.59
C LEU A 263 -2.68 0.49 14.65
N ILE A 264 -3.93 0.71 14.21
CA ILE A 264 -4.96 -0.33 14.14
C ILE A 264 -4.54 -1.43 13.16
N ILE A 265 -4.04 -1.08 11.98
CA ILE A 265 -3.54 -2.06 10.99
C ILE A 265 -2.41 -2.90 11.59
N PHE A 266 -1.43 -2.25 12.21
CA PHE A 266 -0.29 -2.93 12.83
C PHE A 266 -0.72 -3.89 13.95
N THR A 267 -1.56 -3.41 14.87
CA THR A 267 -2.03 -4.22 16.01
C THR A 267 -2.96 -5.35 15.57
N TYR A 268 -3.82 -5.11 14.60
CA TYR A 268 -4.72 -6.11 14.02
C TYR A 268 -3.95 -7.30 13.44
N ASP A 269 -2.96 -7.03 12.57
CA ASP A 269 -2.18 -8.09 11.95
C ASP A 269 -1.28 -8.81 12.97
N GLU A 270 -0.69 -8.09 13.94
CA GLU A 270 0.14 -8.73 14.95
C GLU A 270 -0.68 -9.67 15.87
N ILE A 271 -1.91 -9.29 16.21
CA ILE A 271 -2.86 -10.16 16.93
C ILE A 271 -3.23 -11.38 16.06
N ARG A 272 -3.53 -11.16 14.78
CA ARG A 272 -3.83 -12.24 13.83
C ARG A 272 -2.68 -13.25 13.75
N LYS A 273 -1.45 -12.78 13.57
CA LYS A 273 -0.25 -13.64 13.54
C LYS A 273 -0.03 -14.35 14.87
N MET A 274 -0.29 -13.70 16.01
CA MET A 274 -0.26 -14.35 17.32
C MET A 274 -1.28 -15.49 17.41
N LEU A 275 -2.50 -15.32 16.90
CA LEU A 275 -3.53 -16.36 16.89
C LEU A 275 -3.12 -17.56 16.01
N ILE A 276 -2.53 -17.31 14.84
CA ILE A 276 -1.99 -18.37 13.96
C ILE A 276 -0.90 -19.16 14.67
N ARG A 277 -0.01 -18.49 15.40
CA ARG A 277 1.07 -19.16 16.15
C ARG A 277 0.54 -19.98 17.33
N ARG A 278 -0.51 -19.51 18.02
CA ARG A 278 -1.09 -20.20 19.18
C ARG A 278 -1.95 -21.39 18.80
N ASN A 279 -2.66 -21.35 17.68
CA ASN A 279 -3.56 -22.42 17.24
C ASN A 279 -3.28 -22.83 15.78
N PRO A 280 -2.21 -23.60 15.53
CA PRO A 280 -1.89 -24.08 14.19
C PRO A 280 -2.98 -25.03 13.68
N GLY A 281 -3.47 -24.78 12.46
CA GLY A 281 -4.60 -25.47 11.84
C GLY A 281 -5.98 -24.88 12.19
N GLY A 282 -6.00 -23.79 12.97
CA GLY A 282 -7.23 -23.08 13.32
C GLY A 282 -7.85 -22.32 12.14
N TRP A 283 -9.07 -21.80 12.36
CA TRP A 283 -9.82 -21.04 11.36
C TRP A 283 -9.04 -19.84 10.82
N VAL A 284 -8.33 -19.10 11.67
CA VAL A 284 -7.53 -17.94 11.25
C VAL A 284 -6.42 -18.31 10.27
N GLU A 285 -5.76 -19.46 10.46
CA GLU A 285 -4.73 -19.92 9.51
C GLU A 285 -5.37 -20.33 8.17
N ASN A 286 -6.51 -21.02 8.20
CA ASN A 286 -7.18 -21.47 6.99
C ASN A 286 -7.79 -20.34 6.15
N GLU A 287 -8.18 -19.23 6.77
CA GLU A 287 -8.79 -18.09 6.07
C GLU A 287 -7.77 -17.00 5.72
N THR A 288 -6.80 -16.72 6.59
CA THR A 288 -5.95 -15.52 6.48
C THR A 288 -4.48 -15.79 6.19
N TYR A 289 -4.01 -17.04 6.30
CA TYR A 289 -2.61 -17.36 5.99
C TYR A 289 -2.46 -17.59 4.48
N TYR A 290 -1.97 -16.56 3.79
CA TYR A 290 -1.60 -16.59 2.38
C TYR A 290 -0.13 -16.89 2.19
#